data_AF-A0A2B7WZL5-F1
#
_entry.id   AF-A0A2B7WZL5-F1
#
_cell.length_a   1.000
_cell.length_b   1.000
_cell.length_c   1.000
_cell.angle_alpha   90.00
_cell.angle_beta   90.00
_cell.angle_gamma   90.00
#
_symmetry.space_group_name_H-M   'P 1'
#
loop_
_entity.id
_entity.type
_entity.pdbx_description
1 polymer ?
#
loop_
_entity_poly.entity_id
_entity_poly.type
_entity_poly.pdbx_seq_one_letter_code
_entity_poly.pdbx_strand_id
1 'polypeptide(L)'
;MPAYTEPAPVEVEASYPITFGDNSLQILGIGRFDCVFRLGEDRVVKKPKTYPEVDDPHTACVNEGNVICLTNEANVYRRLGKHEGIIEIRSLANTFAYVHSRKVVVEDISLENILVHNNRLKLADFGNSFIPMDTDMERFCIEEITPELEIFHLGCVLYSISVWSGYKYDCFEHNCLPPSSQLPQMNGIIGEIIVTKCWTGGYASMEILEEDVDAFLGSQVTAVTS
;
A
#
# COMPACT_ATOMS: atom_id res chain seq x y z
N MET A 1 20.72 -2.87 -51.47
CA MET A 1 20.64 -2.50 -50.05
C MET A 1 20.91 -3.77 -49.24
N PRO A 2 21.85 -3.78 -48.28
CA PRO A 2 22.06 -4.96 -47.45
C PRO A 2 20.92 -5.07 -46.42
N ALA A 3 20.51 -6.29 -46.12
CA ALA A 3 19.45 -6.60 -45.16
C ALA A 3 19.87 -6.15 -43.75
N TYR A 4 18.96 -5.45 -43.07
CA TYR A 4 19.11 -5.06 -41.67
C TYR A 4 18.86 -6.30 -40.82
N THR A 5 19.92 -6.87 -40.27
CA THR A 5 19.83 -7.88 -39.19
C THR A 5 19.70 -7.13 -37.87
N GLU A 6 18.56 -7.31 -37.20
CA GLU A 6 18.36 -6.87 -35.82
C GLU A 6 19.48 -7.42 -34.92
N PRO A 7 20.13 -6.59 -34.10
CA PRO A 7 21.10 -7.08 -33.14
C PRO A 7 20.40 -8.00 -32.13
N ALA A 8 21.05 -9.10 -31.77
CA ALA A 8 20.56 -9.97 -30.70
C ALA A 8 20.32 -9.15 -29.42
N PRO A 9 19.25 -9.40 -28.66
CA PRO A 9 19.01 -8.71 -27.41
C PRO A 9 20.24 -8.90 -26.51
N VAL A 10 20.83 -7.79 -26.08
CA VAL A 10 21.89 -7.80 -25.07
C VAL A 10 21.24 -8.36 -23.81
N GLU A 11 21.66 -9.55 -23.40
CA GLU A 11 21.35 -10.07 -22.07
C GLU A 11 21.97 -9.10 -21.06
N VAL A 12 21.15 -8.19 -20.54
CA VAL A 12 21.51 -7.39 -19.38
C VAL A 12 21.61 -8.38 -18.22
N GLU A 13 22.83 -8.76 -17.85
CA GLU A 13 23.08 -9.48 -16.60
C GLU A 13 22.32 -8.72 -15.50
N ALA A 14 21.38 -9.38 -14.84
CA ALA A 14 20.64 -8.78 -13.74
C ALA A 14 21.65 -8.33 -12.68
N SER A 15 21.93 -7.02 -12.63
CA SER A 15 22.94 -6.48 -11.71
C SER A 15 22.40 -6.66 -10.29
N TYR A 16 23.09 -7.47 -9.49
CA TYR A 16 22.74 -7.64 -8.08
C TYR A 16 23.05 -6.32 -7.34
N PRO A 17 22.16 -5.82 -6.47
CA PRO A 17 22.41 -4.61 -5.70
C PRO A 17 23.75 -4.66 -4.95
N ILE A 18 24.57 -3.61 -5.03
CA ILE A 18 25.77 -3.49 -4.19
C ILE A 18 25.45 -3.31 -2.70
N THR A 19 24.19 -3.01 -2.33
CA THR A 19 23.74 -3.11 -0.93
C THR A 19 23.95 -4.51 -0.34
N PHE A 20 24.09 -5.55 -1.18
CA PHE A 20 24.48 -6.91 -0.78
C PHE A 20 25.97 -7.05 -0.41
N GLY A 21 26.82 -6.09 -0.77
CA GLY A 21 28.28 -6.26 -0.90
C GLY A 21 29.15 -6.00 0.34
N ASP A 22 28.58 -5.55 1.47
CA ASP A 22 29.36 -5.17 2.67
C ASP A 22 28.99 -6.03 3.91
N ASN A 23 28.81 -7.34 3.67
CA ASN A 23 28.13 -8.32 4.55
C ASN A 23 28.75 -8.53 5.95
N SER A 24 28.26 -7.78 6.93
CA SER A 24 28.25 -8.21 8.35
C SER A 24 26.87 -8.62 8.87
N LEU A 25 25.78 -8.31 8.15
CA LEU A 25 24.41 -8.53 8.60
C LEU A 25 23.67 -9.54 7.70
N GLN A 26 22.94 -10.47 8.32
CA GLN A 26 22.11 -11.44 7.61
C GLN A 26 20.93 -10.76 6.91
N ILE A 27 20.70 -11.08 5.64
CA ILE A 27 19.54 -10.59 4.88
C ILE A 27 18.33 -11.46 5.22
N LEU A 28 17.22 -10.79 5.53
CA LEU A 28 15.95 -11.42 5.87
C LEU A 28 14.91 -11.29 4.75
N GLY A 29 15.03 -10.26 3.91
CA GLY A 29 14.09 -10.00 2.83
C GLY A 29 14.59 -8.94 1.85
N ILE A 30 13.99 -8.94 0.67
CA ILE A 30 14.28 -8.01 -0.42
C ILE A 30 12.94 -7.37 -0.80
N GLY A 31 12.75 -6.09 -0.44
CA GLY A 31 11.58 -5.30 -0.79
C GLY A 31 11.66 -4.78 -2.23
N ARG A 32 10.75 -3.89 -2.65
CA ARG A 32 10.85 -3.25 -3.99
C ARG A 32 12.04 -2.29 -4.05
N PHE A 33 12.13 -1.39 -3.07
CA PHE A 33 13.12 -0.29 -3.01
C PHE A 33 14.28 -0.56 -2.03
N ASP A 34 14.12 -1.51 -1.11
CA ASP A 34 15.07 -1.75 -0.02
C ASP A 34 15.40 -3.24 0.16
N CYS A 35 16.41 -3.49 0.99
CA CYS A 35 16.74 -4.79 1.54
C CYS A 35 16.61 -4.74 3.07
N VAL A 36 16.04 -5.79 3.65
CA VAL A 36 15.84 -5.95 5.10
C VAL A 36 16.95 -6.82 5.67
N PHE A 37 17.70 -6.28 6.64
CA PHE A 37 18.79 -6.96 7.32
C PHE A 37 18.45 -7.20 8.79
N ARG A 38 18.88 -8.32 9.35
CA ARG A 38 18.81 -8.61 10.79
C ARG A 38 19.74 -7.66 11.56
N LEU A 39 19.23 -7.04 12.63
CA LEU A 39 19.96 -6.16 13.55
C LEU A 39 19.82 -6.64 15.02
N GLY A 40 20.22 -7.88 15.28
CA GLY A 40 20.02 -8.55 16.56
C GLY A 40 18.84 -9.54 16.55
N GLU A 41 18.37 -9.96 17.72
CA GLU A 41 17.29 -10.94 17.84
C GLU A 41 15.94 -10.38 17.37
N ASP A 42 15.56 -9.19 17.85
CA ASP A 42 14.22 -8.62 17.65
C ASP A 42 14.22 -7.30 16.85
N ARG A 43 15.30 -7.00 16.12
CA ARG A 43 15.37 -5.77 15.31
C ARG A 43 15.86 -6.08 13.92
N VAL A 44 15.40 -5.26 13.00
CA VAL A 44 15.81 -5.26 11.60
C VAL A 44 16.18 -3.84 11.18
N VAL A 45 16.97 -3.73 10.12
CA VAL A 45 17.27 -2.47 9.46
C VAL A 45 16.97 -2.60 7.98
N LYS A 46 16.17 -1.68 7.45
CA LYS A 46 15.99 -1.51 6.01
C LYS A 46 17.11 -0.63 5.46
N LYS A 47 17.73 -1.04 4.35
CA LYS A 47 18.70 -0.22 3.61
C LYS A 47 18.23 -0.10 2.16
N PRO A 48 18.37 1.07 1.53
CA PRO A 48 17.94 1.25 0.14
C PRO A 48 18.77 0.34 -0.76
N LYS A 49 18.13 -0.20 -1.80
CA LYS A 49 18.83 -0.91 -2.86
C LYS A 49 19.65 0.09 -3.67
N THR A 50 20.92 -0.20 -3.78
CA THR A 50 21.88 0.58 -4.57
C THR A 50 22.55 -0.36 -5.55
N TYR A 51 22.79 0.13 -6.75
CA TYR A 51 23.41 -0.59 -7.86
C TYR A 51 24.66 0.18 -8.32
N PRO A 52 25.68 -0.49 -8.92
CA PRO A 52 26.85 0.21 -9.44
C PRO A 52 26.48 1.22 -10.52
N GLU A 53 26.80 2.50 -10.30
CA GLU A 53 26.56 3.59 -11.25
C GLU A 53 27.70 3.64 -12.29
N VAL A 54 27.74 2.65 -13.19
CA VAL A 54 28.74 2.62 -14.27
C VAL A 54 28.23 3.46 -15.44
N ASP A 55 28.46 4.77 -15.38
CA ASP A 55 28.13 5.77 -16.41
C ASP A 55 26.67 5.70 -16.94
N ASP A 56 25.74 5.19 -16.14
CA ASP A 56 24.32 5.04 -16.48
C ASP A 56 23.44 5.99 -15.66
N PRO A 57 22.94 7.09 -16.26
CA PRO A 57 22.01 8.00 -15.60
C PRO A 57 20.72 7.32 -15.11
N HIS A 58 20.29 6.22 -15.75
CA HIS A 58 19.11 5.48 -15.31
C HIS A 58 19.36 4.79 -13.96
N THR A 59 20.50 4.12 -13.79
CA THR A 59 20.89 3.49 -12.53
C THR A 59 21.02 4.51 -11.39
N ALA A 60 21.61 5.69 -11.65
CA ALA A 60 21.68 6.77 -10.67
C ALA A 60 20.27 7.23 -10.23
N CYS A 61 19.35 7.40 -11.19
CA CYS A 61 17.95 7.73 -10.91
C CYS A 61 17.24 6.64 -10.07
N VAL A 62 17.47 5.36 -10.37
CA VAL A 62 16.92 4.23 -9.59
C VAL A 62 17.46 4.23 -8.15
N ASN A 63 18.76 4.44 -7.97
CA ASN A 63 19.37 4.53 -6.63
C ASN A 63 18.77 5.68 -5.83
N GLU A 64 18.66 6.87 -6.43
CA GLU A 64 18.06 8.05 -5.81
C GLU A 64 16.59 7.79 -5.45
N GLY A 65 15.80 7.23 -6.37
CA GLY A 65 14.41 6.84 -6.13
C GLY A 65 14.26 5.87 -4.96
N ASN A 66 15.11 4.85 -4.86
CA ASN A 66 15.09 3.90 -3.74
C ASN A 66 15.35 4.57 -2.38
N VAL A 67 16.29 5.52 -2.34
CA VAL A 67 16.58 6.31 -1.14
C VAL A 67 15.40 7.20 -0.77
N ILE A 68 14.78 7.85 -1.76
CA ILE A 68 13.61 8.72 -1.57
C ILE A 68 12.44 7.90 -1.01
N CYS A 69 12.08 6.77 -1.62
CA CYS A 69 10.98 5.91 -1.16
C CYS A 69 11.19 5.43 0.28
N LEU A 70 12.41 4.98 0.63
CA LEU A 70 12.70 4.53 1.99
C LEU A 70 12.69 5.68 3.01
N THR A 71 13.19 6.85 2.62
CA THR A 71 13.14 8.06 3.46
C THR A 71 11.71 8.51 3.70
N ASN A 72 10.89 8.44 2.66
CA ASN A 72 9.47 8.74 2.70
C ASN A 72 8.71 7.79 3.63
N GLU A 73 8.92 6.48 3.50
CA GLU A 73 8.35 5.49 4.42
C GLU A 73 8.68 5.84 5.89
N ALA A 74 9.94 6.16 6.18
CA ALA A 74 10.36 6.56 7.52
C ALA A 74 9.68 7.86 8.00
N ASN A 75 9.46 8.83 7.11
CA ASN A 75 8.76 10.08 7.43
C ASN A 75 7.27 9.85 7.71
N VAL A 76 6.62 8.94 6.97
CA VAL A 76 5.23 8.56 7.19
C VAL A 76 5.09 7.95 8.59
N TYR A 77 5.95 6.99 8.97
CA TYR A 77 5.92 6.44 10.33
C TYR A 77 6.13 7.51 11.41
N ARG A 78 7.07 8.46 11.21
CA ARG A 78 7.26 9.58 12.15
C ARG A 78 6.01 10.45 12.25
N ARG A 79 5.32 10.70 11.14
CA ARG A 79 4.08 11.48 11.08
C ARG A 79 2.95 10.77 11.82
N LEU A 80 2.82 9.47 11.64
CA LEU A 80 1.84 8.64 12.32
C LEU A 80 2.16 8.51 13.82
N GLY A 81 3.38 8.81 14.26
CA GLY A 81 3.75 8.81 15.66
C GLY A 81 4.29 7.47 16.13
N LYS A 82 4.18 7.18 17.44
CA LYS A 82 4.83 6.01 18.04
C LYS A 82 4.06 4.73 17.71
N HIS A 83 4.57 3.99 16.73
CA HIS A 83 4.16 2.63 16.38
C HIS A 83 5.37 1.69 16.49
N GLU A 84 5.17 0.44 16.91
CA GLU A 84 6.22 -0.59 16.90
C GLU A 84 6.44 -1.08 15.46
N GLY A 85 7.02 -0.21 14.63
CA GLY A 85 7.13 -0.40 13.19
C GLY A 85 5.78 -0.25 12.51
N ILE A 86 5.11 -1.38 12.30
CA ILE A 86 3.85 -1.51 11.56
C ILE A 86 2.64 -1.05 12.40
N ILE A 87 1.70 -0.36 11.77
CA ILE A 87 0.55 0.25 12.45
C ILE A 87 -0.44 -0.84 12.84
N GLU A 88 -0.90 -0.85 14.08
CA GLU A 88 -1.91 -1.81 14.53
C GLU A 88 -3.32 -1.41 14.05
N ILE A 89 -4.05 -2.38 13.51
CA ILE A 89 -5.39 -2.18 12.94
C ILE A 89 -6.44 -2.63 13.96
N ARG A 90 -7.28 -1.69 14.43
CA ARG A 90 -8.51 -2.01 15.18
C ARG A 90 -9.60 -2.50 14.23
N SER A 91 -9.82 -1.74 13.17
CA SER A 91 -10.54 -2.11 11.95
C SER A 91 -9.82 -1.44 10.78
N LEU A 92 -9.98 -1.99 9.57
CA LEU A 92 -9.32 -1.44 8.40
C LEU A 92 -9.74 0.03 8.18
N ALA A 93 -11.04 0.33 8.24
CA ALA A 93 -11.54 1.68 8.10
C ALA A 93 -11.01 2.64 9.17
N ASN A 94 -11.00 2.25 10.45
CA ASN A 94 -10.41 3.06 11.52
C ASN A 94 -8.92 3.38 11.27
N THR A 95 -8.17 2.43 10.71
CA THR A 95 -6.74 2.64 10.43
C THR A 95 -6.55 3.67 9.31
N PHE A 96 -7.32 3.58 8.23
CA PHE A 96 -7.21 4.54 7.12
C PHE A 96 -7.76 5.92 7.49
N ALA A 97 -8.83 6.00 8.29
CA ALA A 97 -9.31 7.25 8.87
C ALA A 97 -8.23 7.89 9.76
N TYR A 98 -7.55 7.10 10.60
CA TYR A 98 -6.41 7.59 11.37
C TYR A 98 -5.28 8.11 10.48
N VAL A 99 -4.88 7.35 9.45
CA VAL A 99 -3.84 7.76 8.49
C VAL A 99 -4.20 9.09 7.81
N HIS A 100 -5.44 9.24 7.35
CA HIS A 100 -5.97 10.48 6.77
C HIS A 100 -5.95 11.64 7.75
N SER A 101 -6.35 11.42 9.02
CA SER A 101 -6.28 12.43 10.09
C SER A 101 -4.86 12.95 10.35
N ARG A 102 -3.84 12.17 9.97
CA ARG A 102 -2.41 12.52 10.07
C ARG A 102 -1.85 13.12 8.78
N LYS A 103 -2.71 13.41 7.80
CA LYS A 103 -2.35 13.98 6.49
C LYS A 103 -1.36 13.09 5.73
N VAL A 104 -1.72 11.82 5.59
CA VAL A 104 -0.99 10.82 4.81
C VAL A 104 -1.95 10.24 3.78
N VAL A 105 -1.51 10.19 2.52
CA VAL A 105 -2.19 9.54 1.40
C VAL A 105 -1.47 8.24 1.11
N VAL A 106 -2.19 7.13 1.00
CA VAL A 106 -1.63 5.79 0.78
C VAL A 106 -1.92 5.35 -0.65
N GLU A 107 -0.88 5.21 -1.46
CA GLU A 107 -1.03 4.77 -2.85
C GLU A 107 -1.40 3.28 -2.96
N ASP A 108 -0.69 2.42 -2.21
CA ASP A 108 -0.79 0.97 -2.38
C ASP A 108 -1.68 0.31 -1.31
N ILE A 109 -2.98 0.62 -1.36
CA ILE A 109 -3.99 -0.04 -0.53
C ILE A 109 -4.31 -1.41 -1.13
N SER A 110 -3.72 -2.46 -0.57
CA SER A 110 -3.92 -3.83 -1.02
C SER A 110 -3.81 -4.84 0.11
N LEU A 111 -4.28 -6.08 -0.12
CA LEU A 111 -4.16 -7.18 0.84
C LEU A 111 -2.70 -7.53 1.17
N GLU A 112 -1.77 -7.31 0.24
CA GLU A 112 -0.36 -7.65 0.39
C GLU A 112 0.31 -6.78 1.47
N ASN A 113 -0.20 -5.57 1.67
CA ASN A 113 0.30 -4.60 2.64
C ASN A 113 -0.42 -4.69 4.01
N ILE A 114 -1.35 -5.65 4.17
CA ILE A 114 -2.03 -5.93 5.44
C ILE A 114 -1.46 -7.22 6.04
N LEU A 115 -0.61 -7.05 7.04
CA LEU A 115 0.09 -8.12 7.71
C LEU A 115 -0.72 -8.67 8.87
N VAL A 116 -0.55 -9.97 9.16
CA VAL A 116 -1.10 -10.61 10.36
C VAL A 116 0.05 -10.93 11.32
N HIS A 117 0.00 -10.37 12.52
CA HIS A 117 0.96 -10.67 13.58
C HIS A 117 0.27 -10.78 14.93
N ASN A 118 0.47 -11.91 15.62
CA ASN A 118 -0.18 -12.20 16.92
C ASN A 118 -1.70 -12.01 16.91
N ASN A 119 -2.37 -12.52 15.86
CA ASN A 119 -3.81 -12.38 15.61
C ASN A 119 -4.30 -10.92 15.52
N ARG A 120 -3.40 -9.97 15.23
CA ARG A 120 -3.74 -8.58 14.95
C ARG A 120 -3.34 -8.25 13.52
N LEU A 121 -4.22 -7.51 12.86
CA LEU A 121 -3.92 -6.95 11.55
C LEU A 121 -3.00 -5.75 11.73
N LYS A 122 -2.07 -5.56 10.79
CA LYS A 122 -1.15 -4.44 10.79
C LYS A 122 -0.92 -3.89 9.39
N LEU A 123 -0.94 -2.57 9.24
CA LEU A 123 -0.67 -1.90 7.97
C LEU A 123 0.84 -1.65 7.82
N ALA A 124 1.36 -1.94 6.64
CA ALA A 124 2.77 -1.79 6.28
C ALA A 124 2.94 -1.14 4.90
N ASP A 125 4.19 -0.90 4.54
CA ASP A 125 4.65 -0.38 3.24
C ASP A 125 4.11 1.00 2.84
N PHE A 126 4.78 2.04 3.35
CA PHE A 126 4.50 3.44 2.99
C PHE A 126 5.51 4.00 1.98
N GLY A 127 6.23 3.14 1.25
CA GLY A 127 7.30 3.57 0.33
C GLY A 127 6.82 4.59 -0.70
N ASN A 128 5.60 4.38 -1.22
CA ASN A 128 4.94 5.21 -2.23
C ASN A 128 3.88 6.16 -1.65
N SER A 129 3.76 6.27 -0.32
CA SER A 129 2.73 7.16 0.27
C SER A 129 3.14 8.62 0.19
N PHE A 130 2.20 9.54 0.36
CA PHE A 130 2.48 10.98 0.32
C PHE A 130 2.14 11.64 1.66
N ILE A 131 2.90 12.68 2.02
CA ILE A 131 2.67 13.48 3.24
C ILE A 131 2.34 14.92 2.84
N PRO A 132 1.14 15.20 2.36
CA PRO A 132 0.77 16.55 1.97
C PRO A 132 0.48 17.41 3.22
N MET A 133 1.34 18.38 3.50
CA MET A 133 1.25 19.19 4.73
C MET A 133 -0.03 20.02 4.85
N ASP A 134 -0.51 20.58 3.73
CA ASP A 134 -1.56 21.60 3.70
C ASP A 134 -2.79 21.19 2.88
N THR A 135 -2.96 19.89 2.66
CA THR A 135 -4.02 19.37 1.80
C THR A 135 -5.30 19.07 2.56
N ASP A 136 -6.41 19.43 1.93
CA ASP A 136 -7.74 18.99 2.32
C ASP A 136 -7.90 17.50 1.98
N MET A 137 -8.05 16.67 3.01
CA MET A 137 -8.11 15.21 2.83
C MET A 137 -9.44 14.74 2.27
N GLU A 138 -10.47 15.59 2.22
CA GLU A 138 -11.74 15.27 1.57
C GLU A 138 -11.71 15.53 0.05
N ARG A 139 -10.67 16.21 -0.46
CA ARG A 139 -10.64 16.73 -1.84
C ARG A 139 -9.26 16.68 -2.49
N PHE A 140 -8.35 15.87 -1.96
CA PHE A 140 -6.99 15.81 -2.49
C PHE A 140 -6.96 15.19 -3.89
N CYS A 141 -5.98 15.62 -4.68
CA CYS A 141 -5.63 14.99 -5.95
C CYS A 141 -4.09 15.07 -6.07
N ILE A 142 -3.40 13.98 -5.76
CA ILE A 142 -1.94 13.89 -5.72
C ILE A 142 -1.55 12.72 -6.60
N GLU A 143 -0.81 12.97 -7.69
CA GLU A 143 -0.42 11.92 -8.66
C GLU A 143 -1.63 11.06 -9.08
N GLU A 144 -2.77 11.71 -9.34
CA GLU A 144 -4.06 11.07 -9.70
C GLU A 144 -4.74 10.24 -8.59
N ILE A 145 -4.15 10.21 -7.39
CA ILE A 145 -4.75 9.61 -6.20
C ILE A 145 -5.75 10.60 -5.60
N THR A 146 -6.96 10.13 -5.32
CA THR A 146 -8.04 10.88 -4.67
C THR A 146 -8.60 10.11 -3.46
N PRO A 147 -9.35 10.76 -2.56
CA PRO A 147 -9.98 10.07 -1.43
C PRO A 147 -10.91 8.96 -1.91
N GLU A 148 -11.65 9.19 -3.00
CA GLU A 148 -12.55 8.21 -3.59
C GLU A 148 -11.80 6.98 -4.10
N LEU A 149 -10.60 7.17 -4.66
CA LEU A 149 -9.75 6.06 -5.11
C LEU A 149 -9.22 5.23 -3.94
N GLU A 150 -8.75 5.87 -2.86
CA GLU A 150 -8.31 5.15 -1.66
C GLU A 150 -9.47 4.37 -1.01
N ILE A 151 -10.65 5.00 -0.91
CA ILE A 151 -11.88 4.36 -0.40
C ILE A 151 -12.27 3.18 -1.30
N PHE A 152 -12.15 3.33 -2.62
CA PHE A 152 -12.41 2.25 -3.57
C PHE A 152 -11.49 1.05 -3.34
N HIS A 153 -10.17 1.27 -3.26
CA HIS A 153 -9.21 0.20 -3.00
C HIS A 153 -9.41 -0.47 -1.64
N LEU A 154 -9.77 0.31 -0.61
CA LEU A 154 -10.16 -0.25 0.68
C LEU A 154 -11.43 -1.12 0.56
N GLY A 155 -12.39 -0.72 -0.26
CA GLY A 155 -13.54 -1.55 -0.65
C GLY A 155 -13.12 -2.88 -1.28
N CYS A 156 -12.10 -2.89 -2.15
CA CYS A 156 -11.55 -4.12 -2.74
C CYS A 156 -10.94 -5.05 -1.69
N VAL A 157 -10.22 -4.50 -0.71
CA VAL A 157 -9.69 -5.25 0.44
C VAL A 157 -10.81 -5.86 1.26
N LEU A 158 -11.81 -5.05 1.65
CA LEU A 158 -12.95 -5.51 2.44
C LEU A 158 -13.73 -6.62 1.72
N TYR A 159 -14.00 -6.44 0.42
CA TYR A 159 -14.60 -7.45 -0.42
C TYR A 159 -13.80 -8.75 -0.40
N SER A 160 -12.50 -8.67 -0.63
CA SER A 160 -11.62 -9.84 -0.73
C SER A 160 -11.63 -10.66 0.56
N ILE A 161 -11.67 -9.99 1.72
CA ILE A 161 -11.81 -10.64 3.03
C ILE A 161 -13.17 -11.32 3.15
N SER A 162 -14.25 -10.63 2.79
CA SER A 162 -15.62 -11.15 2.90
C SER A 162 -15.87 -12.38 2.03
N VAL A 163 -15.26 -12.46 0.85
CA VAL A 163 -15.41 -13.62 -0.05
C VAL A 163 -14.28 -14.63 0.05
N TRP A 164 -13.26 -14.34 0.86
CA TRP A 164 -12.05 -15.15 1.00
C TRP A 164 -11.33 -15.43 -0.33
N SER A 165 -11.26 -14.42 -1.19
CA SER A 165 -10.62 -14.47 -2.50
C SER A 165 -10.04 -13.11 -2.87
N GLY A 166 -8.81 -13.08 -3.36
CA GLY A 166 -8.16 -11.83 -3.75
C GLY A 166 -8.89 -11.14 -4.90
N TYR A 167 -9.19 -9.86 -4.73
CA TYR A 167 -9.70 -8.95 -5.75
C TYR A 167 -8.91 -7.65 -5.69
N LYS A 168 -8.32 -7.28 -6.83
CA LYS A 168 -7.61 -6.03 -7.04
C LYS A 168 -8.05 -5.50 -8.40
N TYR A 169 -8.28 -4.20 -8.48
CA TYR A 169 -8.54 -3.52 -9.73
C TYR A 169 -7.50 -2.42 -9.86
N ASP A 170 -6.78 -2.41 -10.98
CA ASP A 170 -5.75 -1.42 -11.26
C ASP A 170 -6.38 -0.22 -11.97
N CYS A 171 -6.72 0.81 -11.20
CA CYS A 171 -7.28 2.04 -11.73
C CYS A 171 -6.27 2.82 -12.59
N PHE A 172 -4.96 2.63 -12.40
CA PHE A 172 -3.92 3.33 -13.16
C PHE A 172 -3.80 2.79 -14.59
N GLU A 173 -3.95 1.48 -14.79
CA GLU A 173 -3.96 0.93 -16.15
C GLU A 173 -5.16 1.42 -16.97
N HIS A 174 -6.28 1.73 -16.30
CA HIS A 174 -7.57 1.96 -16.96
C HIS A 174 -8.00 3.43 -16.96
N ASN A 175 -7.26 4.32 -16.28
CA ASN A 175 -7.57 5.75 -16.10
C ASN A 175 -9.01 6.04 -15.61
N CYS A 176 -9.66 5.07 -14.98
CA CYS A 176 -11.02 5.20 -14.47
C CYS A 176 -11.36 4.13 -13.43
N LEU A 177 -12.27 4.49 -12.52
CA LEU A 177 -12.97 3.52 -11.67
C LEU A 177 -13.78 2.54 -12.55
N PRO A 178 -13.87 1.27 -12.17
CA PRO A 178 -14.61 0.31 -12.97
C PRO A 178 -16.10 0.66 -13.01
N PRO A 179 -16.77 0.51 -14.17
CA PRO A 179 -18.21 0.57 -14.24
C PRO A 179 -18.83 -0.52 -13.37
N SER A 180 -20.03 -0.27 -12.82
CA SER A 180 -20.71 -1.22 -11.92
C SER A 180 -20.95 -2.61 -12.53
N SER A 181 -20.93 -2.74 -13.86
CA SER A 181 -21.04 -4.01 -14.58
C SER A 181 -19.77 -4.88 -14.50
N GLN A 182 -18.62 -4.30 -14.19
CA GLN A 182 -17.35 -5.02 -14.01
C GLN A 182 -17.05 -5.34 -12.55
N LEU A 183 -17.80 -4.76 -11.62
CA LEU A 183 -17.70 -5.08 -10.20
C LEU A 183 -18.26 -6.49 -9.96
N PRO A 184 -17.61 -7.31 -9.12
CA PRO A 184 -18.08 -8.65 -8.83
C PRO A 184 -19.43 -8.64 -8.10
N GLN A 185 -20.16 -9.76 -8.20
CA GLN A 185 -21.46 -9.89 -7.54
C GLN A 185 -21.34 -9.86 -6.02
N MET A 186 -22.29 -9.18 -5.37
CA MET A 186 -22.26 -8.84 -3.95
C MET A 186 -23.28 -9.58 -3.08
N ASN A 187 -24.13 -10.41 -3.67
CA ASN A 187 -25.34 -10.87 -3.00
C ASN A 187 -25.02 -11.72 -1.76
N GLY A 188 -25.36 -11.18 -0.58
CA GLY A 188 -25.32 -11.91 0.69
C GLY A 188 -23.95 -12.01 1.34
N ILE A 189 -22.99 -11.17 0.95
CA ILE A 189 -21.70 -11.11 1.63
C ILE A 189 -21.78 -10.24 2.89
N ILE A 190 -20.95 -10.57 3.88
CA ILE A 190 -20.78 -9.73 5.08
C ILE A 190 -20.24 -8.36 4.64
N GLY A 191 -20.91 -7.29 5.05
CA GLY A 191 -20.51 -5.92 4.70
C GLY A 191 -20.90 -5.48 3.28
N GLU A 192 -21.80 -6.19 2.59
CA GLU A 192 -22.29 -5.86 1.23
C GLU A 192 -22.61 -4.37 1.03
N ILE A 193 -23.36 -3.76 1.97
CA ILE A 193 -23.75 -2.36 1.90
C ILE A 193 -22.51 -1.44 1.96
N ILE A 194 -21.57 -1.74 2.86
CA ILE A 194 -20.36 -0.93 3.05
C ILE A 194 -19.48 -1.01 1.80
N VAL A 195 -19.24 -2.22 1.29
CA VAL A 195 -18.42 -2.43 0.08
C VAL A 195 -19.05 -1.76 -1.13
N THR A 196 -20.37 -1.88 -1.29
CA THR A 196 -21.11 -1.20 -2.36
C THR A 196 -20.91 0.31 -2.30
N LYS A 197 -21.06 0.92 -1.12
CA LYS A 197 -20.83 2.36 -0.94
C LYS A 197 -19.39 2.75 -1.25
N CYS A 198 -18.39 1.93 -0.90
CA CYS A 198 -16.99 2.20 -1.27
C CYS A 198 -16.81 2.30 -2.78
N TRP A 199 -17.49 1.44 -3.55
CA TRP A 199 -17.33 1.37 -4.99
C TRP A 199 -18.18 2.37 -5.79
N THR A 200 -19.27 2.86 -5.21
CA THR A 200 -20.17 3.81 -5.88
C THR A 200 -20.00 5.25 -5.41
N GLY A 201 -18.93 5.57 -4.68
CA GLY A 201 -18.69 6.93 -4.15
C GLY A 201 -19.68 7.33 -3.05
N GLY A 202 -20.15 6.38 -2.24
CA GLY A 202 -21.10 6.60 -1.15
C GLY A 202 -20.51 7.16 0.14
N TYR A 203 -19.19 7.42 0.17
CA TYR A 203 -18.47 8.01 1.29
C TYR A 203 -17.67 9.22 0.80
N ALA A 204 -17.82 10.35 1.48
CA ALA A 204 -17.05 11.55 1.18
C ALA A 204 -15.65 11.55 1.82
N SER A 205 -15.44 10.71 2.84
CA SER A 205 -14.16 10.61 3.56
C SER A 205 -14.01 9.24 4.23
N MET A 206 -12.78 8.91 4.66
CA MET A 206 -12.48 7.70 5.42
C MET A 206 -13.16 7.69 6.80
N GLU A 207 -13.38 8.85 7.41
CA GLU A 207 -14.06 8.98 8.70
C GLU A 207 -15.54 8.52 8.61
N ILE A 208 -16.26 8.91 7.54
CA ILE A 208 -17.65 8.46 7.36
C ILE A 208 -17.70 6.94 7.11
N LEU A 209 -16.71 6.40 6.39
CA LEU A 209 -16.58 4.95 6.21
C LEU A 209 -16.29 4.24 7.54
N GLU A 210 -15.41 4.79 8.39
CA GLU A 210 -15.14 4.27 9.73
C GLU A 210 -16.41 4.20 10.57
N GLU A 211 -17.19 5.28 10.63
CA GLU A 211 -18.42 5.35 11.41
C GLU A 211 -19.41 4.24 11.02
N ASP A 212 -19.60 4.01 9.72
CA ASP A 212 -20.48 2.96 9.21
C ASP A 212 -19.93 1.55 9.50
N VAL A 213 -18.62 1.35 9.41
CA VAL A 213 -17.97 0.07 9.76
C VAL A 213 -18.11 -0.22 11.24
N ASP A 214 -17.88 0.76 12.11
CA ASP A 214 -17.99 0.59 13.56
C ASP A 214 -19.44 0.32 13.97
N ALA A 215 -20.42 1.01 13.35
CA ALA A 215 -21.84 0.72 13.54
C ALA A 215 -22.21 -0.71 13.11
N PHE A 216 -21.70 -1.15 11.95
CA PHE A 216 -21.90 -2.50 11.45
C PHE A 216 -21.33 -3.55 12.41
N LEU A 217 -20.07 -3.41 12.84
CA LEU A 217 -19.43 -4.34 13.77
C LEU A 217 -20.16 -4.38 15.12
N GLY A 218 -20.61 -3.23 15.63
CA GLY A 218 -21.41 -3.15 16.86
C GLY A 218 -22.71 -3.96 16.78
N SER A 219 -23.40 -3.92 15.63
CA SER A 219 -24.63 -4.69 15.40
C SER A 219 -24.41 -6.21 15.34
N GLN A 220 -23.24 -6.66 14.87
CA GLN A 220 -22.91 -8.09 14.81
C GLN A 220 -22.59 -8.65 16.20
N VAL A 221 -21.91 -7.88 17.05
CA VAL A 221 -21.59 -8.29 18.42
C VAL A 221 -22.86 -8.47 19.24
N THR A 222 -23.81 -7.53 19.15
CA THR A 222 -25.07 -7.64 19.88
C THR A 222 -25.89 -8.85 19.46
N ALA A 223 -25.95 -9.14 18.14
CA ALA A 223 -26.65 -10.30 17.59
C ALA A 223 -26.08 -11.66 18.01
N VAL A 224 -24.78 -11.76 18.31
CA VAL A 224 -24.13 -12.99 18.79
C VAL A 224 -24.35 -13.22 20.29
N THR A 225 -24.61 -12.14 21.06
CA THR A 225 -24.81 -12.19 22.51
C THR A 225 -26.27 -12.36 22.96
N SER A 226 -27.21 -12.33 22.01
CA SER A 226 -28.66 -12.53 22.21
C SER A 226 -29.12 -13.90 21.74
#